data_AF-A0A2N3BI07-F1
#
_entry.id   AF-A0A2N3BI07-F1
#
_cell.length_a   1.000
_cell.length_b   1.000
_cell.length_c   1.000
_cell.angle_alpha   90.00
_cell.angle_beta   90.00
_cell.angle_gamma   90.00
#
_symmetry.space_group_name_H-M   'P 1'
#
loop_
_entity.id
_entity.type
_entity.pdbx_description
1 polymer ?
#
loop_
_entity_poly.entity_id
_entity_poly.type
_entity_poly.pdbx_seq_one_letter_code
_entity_poly.pdbx_strand_id
1 'polypeptide(L)'
;MTDRYTEDQAVAAIARLTRTRITAFVEAEVVTPERSETGYMFRQIDLARMELLCELCEEFGLADDALGVVIGLIDQMHGLRGELRAVLAAIENEPAEVRARIAFALRAARNS
;
A
#
# COMPACT_ATOMS: atom_id res chain seq x y z
N MET A 1 9.19 11.30 13.63
CA MET A 1 7.95 11.84 14.22
C MET A 1 6.81 11.21 13.46
N THR A 2 5.92 10.48 14.13
CA THR A 2 4.80 9.82 13.46
C THR A 2 3.60 10.74 13.55
N ASP A 3 3.56 11.74 12.68
CA ASP A 3 2.46 12.70 12.68
C ASP A 3 1.14 11.97 12.42
N ARG A 4 0.16 12.22 13.30
CA ARG A 4 -1.18 11.63 13.28
C ARG A 4 -2.19 12.71 12.91
N TYR A 5 -3.13 12.35 12.05
CA TYR A 5 -4.14 13.24 11.50
C TYR A 5 -5.53 12.70 11.82
N THR A 6 -6.41 13.55 12.34
CA THR A 6 -7.83 13.22 12.47
C THR A 6 -8.50 13.15 11.10
N GLU A 7 -9.71 12.59 11.06
CA GLU A 7 -10.54 12.63 9.85
C GLU A 7 -10.75 14.06 9.33
N ASP A 8 -11.03 15.03 10.22
CA ASP A 8 -11.20 16.43 9.85
C ASP A 8 -9.92 17.05 9.28
N GLN A 9 -8.76 16.69 9.83
CA GLN A 9 -7.47 17.14 9.32
C GLN A 9 -7.16 16.51 7.96
N ALA A 10 -7.52 15.24 7.74
CA ALA A 10 -7.33 14.58 6.45
C ALA A 10 -8.23 15.22 5.37
N VAL A 11 -9.51 15.48 5.67
CA VAL A 11 -10.44 16.17 4.77
C VAL A 11 -9.97 17.59 4.47
N ALA A 12 -9.43 18.31 5.46
CA ALA A 12 -8.88 19.66 5.24
C ALA A 12 -7.60 19.66 4.40
N ALA A 13 -6.77 18.61 4.53
CA ALA A 13 -5.50 18.51 3.79
C ALA A 13 -5.70 18.09 2.33
N ILE A 14 -6.71 17.27 2.04
CA ILE A 14 -6.94 16.68 0.72
C ILE A 14 -8.24 17.22 0.17
N ALA A 15 -8.16 18.17 -0.77
CA ALA A 15 -9.29 18.97 -1.25
C ALA A 15 -10.51 18.16 -1.75
N ARG A 16 -10.30 16.91 -2.18
CA ARG A 16 -11.31 16.03 -2.80
C ARG A 16 -11.69 14.83 -1.92
N LEU A 17 -11.11 14.76 -0.73
CA LEU A 17 -11.42 13.74 0.24
C LEU A 17 -12.69 14.12 0.98
N THR A 18 -13.63 13.19 1.04
CA THR A 18 -14.88 13.33 1.81
C THR A 18 -14.93 12.25 2.87
N ARG A 19 -15.74 12.44 3.92
CA ARG A 19 -15.96 11.40 4.93
C ARG A 19 -16.48 10.10 4.33
N THR A 20 -17.35 10.19 3.32
CA THR A 20 -17.84 9.02 2.57
C THR A 20 -16.69 8.26 1.89
N ARG A 21 -15.76 8.98 1.26
CA ARG A 21 -14.57 8.35 0.65
C ARG A 21 -13.63 7.75 1.68
N ILE A 22 -13.45 8.40 2.83
CA ILE A 22 -12.68 7.84 3.94
C ILE A 22 -13.28 6.51 4.39
N THR A 23 -14.61 6.45 4.59
CA THR A 23 -15.29 5.20 4.93
C THR A 23 -15.06 4.13 3.87
N ALA A 24 -15.21 4.46 2.58
CA ALA A 24 -14.96 3.52 1.49
C ALA A 24 -13.51 3.01 1.46
N PHE A 25 -12.53 3.89 1.70
CA PHE A 25 -11.12 3.50 1.76
C PHE A 25 -10.79 2.64 2.98
N VAL A 26 -11.45 2.87 4.11
CA VAL A 26 -11.29 2.01 5.30
C VAL A 26 -11.96 0.65 5.09
N GLU A 27 -13.16 0.61 4.51
CA GLU A 27 -13.90 -0.63 4.22
C GLU A 27 -13.18 -1.49 3.18
N ALA A 28 -12.53 -0.86 2.20
CA ALA A 28 -11.70 -1.53 1.20
C ALA A 28 -10.30 -1.89 1.71
N GLU A 29 -10.00 -1.67 3.00
CA GLU A 29 -8.69 -1.86 3.64
C GLU A 29 -7.50 -1.13 2.97
N VAL A 30 -7.80 -0.15 2.13
CA VAL A 30 -6.84 0.70 1.43
C VAL A 30 -6.02 1.49 2.43
N VAL A 31 -6.66 1.98 3.49
CA VAL A 31 -5.99 2.58 4.64
C VAL A 31 -6.48 1.88 5.89
N THR A 32 -5.57 1.63 6.83
CA THR A 32 -5.89 1.03 8.12
C THR A 32 -5.56 2.03 9.22
N PRO A 33 -6.45 3.01 9.47
CA PRO A 33 -6.24 3.99 10.53
C PRO A 33 -6.28 3.34 11.91
N GLU A 34 -5.58 3.96 12.86
CA GLU A 34 -5.73 3.63 14.27
C GLU A 34 -7.07 4.19 14.77
N ARG A 35 -7.80 3.43 15.59
CA ARG A 35 -9.01 3.93 16.26
C ARG A 35 -8.62 4.56 17.59
N SER A 36 -8.99 5.81 17.80
CA SER A 36 -8.92 6.50 19.09
C SER A 36 -10.33 6.71 19.67
N GLU A 37 -10.40 7.23 20.89
CA GLU A 37 -11.67 7.65 21.52
C GLU A 37 -12.42 8.73 20.72
N THR A 38 -11.72 9.46 19.85
CA THR A 38 -12.27 10.58 19.07
C THR A 38 -12.50 10.25 17.60
N GLY A 39 -12.19 9.03 17.15
CA GLY A 39 -12.41 8.57 15.77
C GLY A 39 -11.16 7.98 15.12
N TYR A 40 -11.08 8.07 13.79
CA TYR A 40 -9.93 7.57 13.03
C TYR A 40 -8.73 8.50 13.16
N MET A 41 -7.56 7.88 13.35
CA MET A 41 -6.25 8.50 13.34
C MET A 41 -5.44 7.95 12.18
N PHE A 42 -5.14 8.82 11.23
CA PHE A 42 -4.38 8.52 10.02
C PHE A 42 -2.92 8.91 10.19
N ARG A 43 -2.03 8.20 9.53
CA ARG A 43 -0.61 8.54 9.42
C ARG A 43 -0.39 9.34 8.15
N GLN A 44 0.74 10.03 8.06
CA GLN A 44 1.11 10.74 6.84
C GLN A 44 1.10 9.85 5.58
N ILE A 45 1.49 8.58 5.70
CA ILE A 45 1.43 7.62 4.58
C ILE A 45 0.00 7.29 4.16
N ASP A 46 -0.95 7.30 5.10
CA ASP A 46 -2.36 7.05 4.80
C ASP A 46 -2.95 8.27 4.05
N LEU A 47 -2.54 9.50 4.41
CA LEU A 47 -2.91 10.72 3.67
C LEU A 47 -2.39 10.70 2.23
N ALA A 48 -1.09 10.42 2.03
CA ALA A 48 -0.49 10.35 0.70
C ALA A 48 -1.18 9.28 -0.17
N ARG A 49 -1.60 8.16 0.44
CA ARG A 49 -2.39 7.14 -0.25
C ARG A 49 -3.77 7.68 -0.63
N MET A 50 -4.53 8.26 0.29
CA MET A 50 -5.86 8.81 0.00
C MET A 50 -5.83 9.92 -1.06
N GLU A 51 -4.79 10.76 -1.06
CA GLU A 51 -4.59 11.82 -2.06
C GLU A 51 -4.40 11.24 -3.46
N LEU A 52 -3.46 10.31 -3.63
CA LEU A 52 -3.22 9.60 -4.89
C LEU A 52 -4.49 8.94 -5.43
N LEU A 53 -5.32 8.39 -4.55
CA LEU A 53 -6.54 7.71 -4.95
C LEU A 53 -7.63 8.68 -5.39
N CYS A 54 -7.73 9.83 -4.73
CA CYS A 54 -8.60 10.89 -5.20
C CYS A 54 -8.18 11.39 -6.59
N GLU A 55 -6.88 11.47 -6.87
CA GLU A 55 -6.34 11.84 -8.18
C GLU A 55 -6.66 10.78 -9.25
N LEU A 56 -6.40 9.51 -8.97
CA LEU A 56 -6.66 8.40 -9.90
C LEU A 56 -8.16 8.22 -10.19
N CYS A 57 -9.03 8.39 -9.19
CA CYS A 57 -10.48 8.36 -9.40
C CYS A 57 -10.94 9.38 -10.45
N GLU A 58 -10.36 10.58 -10.43
CA GLU A 58 -10.72 11.62 -11.39
C GLU A 58 -10.11 11.39 -12.77
N GLU A 59 -8.84 11.01 -12.83
CA GLU A 59 -8.16 10.81 -14.11
C GLU A 59 -8.81 9.67 -14.93
N PHE A 60 -9.29 8.64 -14.24
CA PHE A 60 -9.83 7.43 -14.88
C PHE A 60 -11.36 7.32 -14.85
N GLY A 61 -12.07 8.28 -14.26
CA GLY A 61 -13.54 8.27 -14.15
C GLY A 61 -14.08 7.05 -13.39
N LEU A 62 -13.29 6.52 -12.44
CA LEU A 62 -13.62 5.31 -11.70
C LEU A 62 -14.67 5.61 -10.63
N ALA A 63 -15.69 4.75 -10.54
CA ALA A 63 -16.60 4.76 -9.41
C ALA A 63 -15.85 4.32 -8.13
N ASP A 64 -16.27 4.87 -6.98
CA ASP A 64 -15.60 4.67 -5.69
C ASP A 64 -15.50 3.18 -5.29
N ASP A 65 -16.35 2.30 -5.85
CA ASP A 65 -16.39 0.85 -5.63
C ASP A 65 -15.38 0.04 -6.46
N ALA A 66 -15.06 0.48 -7.69
CA ALA A 66 -14.05 -0.15 -8.55
C ALA A 66 -12.61 0.13 -8.08
N LEU A 67 -12.42 1.24 -7.35
CA LEU A 67 -11.10 1.69 -6.90
C LEU A 67 -10.49 0.76 -5.85
N GLY A 68 -11.28 0.26 -4.89
CA GLY A 68 -10.80 -0.65 -3.85
C GLY A 68 -10.16 -1.93 -4.42
N VAL A 69 -10.70 -2.45 -5.53
CA VAL A 69 -10.16 -3.64 -6.21
C VAL A 69 -8.83 -3.34 -6.89
N VAL A 70 -8.72 -2.22 -7.60
CA VAL A 70 -7.46 -1.81 -8.27
C VAL A 70 -6.36 -1.59 -7.23
N ILE A 71 -6.71 -0.99 -6.08
CA ILE A 71 -5.76 -0.77 -4.99
C ILE A 71 -5.36 -2.07 -4.32
N GLY A 72 -6.32 -2.96 -4.02
CA GLY A 72 -6.01 -4.26 -3.45
C GLY A 72 -5.03 -5.04 -4.33
N LEU A 73 -5.12 -4.91 -5.66
CA LEU A 73 -4.16 -5.51 -6.59
C LEU A 73 -2.78 -4.82 -6.57
N ILE A 74 -2.75 -3.49 -6.49
CA ILE A 74 -1.51 -2.70 -6.37
C ILE A 74 -0.80 -3.01 -5.05
N ASP A 75 -1.52 -3.05 -3.93
CA ASP A 75 -0.97 -3.37 -2.61
C ASP A 75 -0.49 -4.82 -2.51
N GLN A 76 -1.23 -5.79 -3.07
CA GLN A 76 -0.74 -7.17 -3.20
C GLN A 76 0.58 -7.24 -3.98
N MET A 77 0.70 -6.47 -5.07
CA MET A 77 1.94 -6.41 -5.85
C MET A 77 3.08 -5.73 -5.10
N HIS A 78 2.81 -4.65 -4.35
CA HIS A 78 3.81 -4.00 -3.51
C HIS A 78 4.25 -4.90 -2.35
N GLY A 79 3.33 -5.63 -1.72
CA GLY A 79 3.60 -6.63 -0.69
C GLY A 79 4.51 -7.73 -1.21
N LEU A 80 4.15 -8.34 -2.35
CA LEU A 80 4.97 -9.37 -2.99
C LEU A 80 6.37 -8.84 -3.37
N ARG A 81 6.46 -7.61 -3.89
CA ARG A 81 7.76 -6.97 -4.18
C ARG A 81 8.58 -6.73 -2.91
N GLY A 82 7.93 -6.41 -1.79
CA GLY A 82 8.56 -6.25 -0.49
C GLY A 82 9.14 -7.57 0.03
N GLU A 83 8.34 -8.63 0.03
CA GLU A 83 8.79 -9.97 0.41
C GLU A 83 9.94 -10.46 -0.47
N LEU A 84 9.85 -10.25 -1.79
CA LEU A 84 10.92 -10.63 -2.71
C LEU A 84 12.24 -9.89 -2.40
N ARG A 85 12.16 -8.59 -2.07
CA ARG A 85 13.34 -7.82 -1.63
C ARG A 85 13.91 -8.36 -0.32
N ALA A 86 13.07 -8.71 0.64
CA ALA A 86 13.53 -9.28 1.91
C ALA A 86 14.24 -10.63 1.69
N VAL A 87 13.68 -11.50 0.83
CA VAL A 87 14.31 -12.76 0.44
C VAL A 87 15.64 -12.52 -0.26
N LEU A 88 15.71 -11.59 -1.22
CA LEU A 88 16.96 -11.24 -1.90
C LEU A 88 18.02 -10.71 -0.93
N ALA A 89 17.64 -9.84 0.00
CA ALA A 89 18.54 -9.33 1.03
C ALA A 89 19.06 -10.44 1.96
N ALA A 90 18.20 -11.40 2.32
CA ALA A 90 18.63 -12.57 3.09
C ALA A 90 19.65 -13.42 2.29
N ILE A 91 19.38 -13.67 1.00
CA ILE A 91 20.30 -14.40 0.11
C ILE A 91 21.63 -13.66 -0.03
N GLU A 92 21.64 -12.33 -0.14
CA GLU A 92 22.87 -11.55 -0.24
C GLU A 92 23.81 -11.75 0.96
N ASN A 93 23.25 -11.94 2.16
CA ASN A 93 24.00 -12.19 3.39
C ASN A 93 24.55 -13.62 3.53
N GLU A 94 24.17 -14.54 2.63
CA GLU A 94 24.66 -15.91 2.65
C GLU A 94 26.07 -16.06 2.04
N PRO A 95 26.81 -17.13 2.38
CA PRO A 95 28.08 -17.46 1.75
C PRO A 95 27.99 -17.60 0.22
N ALA A 96 29.08 -17.29 -0.48
CA ALA A 96 29.11 -17.23 -1.95
C ALA A 96 28.67 -18.54 -2.63
N GLU A 97 29.03 -19.70 -2.06
CA GLU A 97 28.60 -21.01 -2.58
C GLU A 97 27.08 -21.21 -2.49
N VAL A 98 26.46 -20.79 -1.38
CA VAL A 98 25.02 -20.91 -1.18
C VAL A 98 24.28 -20.02 -2.17
N ARG A 99 24.74 -18.77 -2.35
CA ARG A 99 24.20 -17.85 -3.37
C ARG A 99 24.30 -18.42 -4.79
N ALA A 100 25.43 -19.06 -5.12
CA ALA A 100 25.63 -19.68 -6.43
C ALA A 100 24.66 -20.85 -6.69
N ARG A 101 24.42 -21.70 -5.67
CA ARG A 101 23.42 -22.79 -5.78
C ARG A 101 22.00 -22.24 -5.97
N ILE A 102 21.63 -21.21 -5.22
CA ILE A 102 20.31 -20.58 -5.33
C ILE A 102 20.13 -19.95 -6.72
N ALA A 103 21.15 -19.24 -7.23
CA ALA A 103 21.13 -18.66 -8.58
C ALA A 103 20.99 -19.72 -9.68
N PHE A 104 21.64 -20.88 -9.53
CA PHE A 104 21.50 -22.01 -10.46
C PHE A 104 20.07 -22.57 -10.46
N ALA A 105 19.51 -22.82 -9.27
CA ALA A 105 18.14 -23.32 -9.12
C ALA A 105 17.09 -22.35 -9.69
N LEU A 106 17.24 -21.05 -9.41
CA LEU A 106 16.35 -20.01 -9.95
C LEU A 106 16.36 -19.95 -11.48
N ARG A 107 17.53 -20.09 -12.11
CA ARG A 107 17.62 -20.15 -13.58
C ARG A 107 16.93 -21.38 -14.16
N ALA A 108 17.07 -22.53 -13.50
CA ALA A 108 16.40 -23.76 -13.93
C ALA A 108 14.87 -23.63 -13.87
N ALA A 109 14.33 -23.06 -12.78
CA ALA A 109 12.90 -22.87 -12.59
C ALA A 109 12.25 -21.80 -13.50
N ARG A 110 13.03 -20.86 -14.05
CA ARG A 110 12.53 -19.80 -14.94
C ARG A 110 12.47 -20.21 -16.41
N ASN A 111 13.15 -21.31 -16.75
CA ASN A 111 13.26 -21.84 -18.10
C ASN A 111 12.41 -23.12 -18.30
N SER A 112 11.60 -23.48 -17.30
CA SER A 112 10.65 -24.60 -17.28
C SER A 112 9.22 -24.11 -17.37
#